data_AF-A0A2V2ETF3-F1
#
_entry.id   AF-A0A2V2ETF3-F1
#
_cell.length_a   1.000
_cell.length_b   1.000
_cell.length_c   1.000
_cell.angle_alpha   90.00
_cell.angle_beta   90.00
_cell.angle_gamma   90.00
#
_symmetry.space_group_name_H-M   'P 1'
#
loop_
_entity.id
_entity.type
_entity.pdbx_description
1 polymer ?
#
loop_
_entity_poly.entity_id
_entity_poly.type
_entity_poly.pdbx_seq_one_letter_code
_entity_poly.pdbx_strand_id
1 'polypeptide(L)'
;MLVGCLVMFAVTYATKAVTLLFVKKDIKSKYIRSFLYYLPYSVLAVMVFPTILFCTSSIWSGLAGTAVALLLAYFRKGLLPVSLAAIATVFAVELCMYLL
;
A
#
# COMPACT_ATOMS: atom_id res chain seq x y z
N MET A 1 16.63 19.69 8.90
CA MET A 1 16.68 18.77 7.74
C MET A 1 17.85 17.79 7.80
N LEU A 2 19.10 18.24 7.93
CA LEU A 2 20.29 17.35 7.89
C LEU A 2 20.31 16.27 8.98
N VAL A 3 19.92 16.63 10.22
CA VAL A 3 19.86 15.69 11.36
C VAL A 3 18.85 14.56 11.10
N GLY A 4 17.69 14.87 10.51
CA GLY A 4 16.68 13.86 10.17
C GLY A 4 17.16 12.86 9.12
N CYS A 5 17.91 13.32 8.10
CA CYS A 5 18.51 12.44 7.11
C CYS A 5 19.55 11.49 7.72
N LEU A 6 20.39 12.00 8.65
CA LEU A 6 21.37 11.19 9.37
C LEU A 6 20.69 10.10 10.22
N VAL A 7 19.62 10.46 10.94
CA VAL A 7 18.86 9.50 11.76
C VAL A 7 18.17 8.45 10.88
N MET A 8 17.53 8.86 9.78
CA MET A 8 16.89 7.94 8.84
C MET A 8 17.91 6.99 8.20
N PHE A 9 19.07 7.52 7.80
CA PHE A 9 20.17 6.72 7.26
C PHE A 9 20.63 5.68 8.29
N ALA A 10 20.94 6.12 9.52
CA ALA A 10 21.41 5.23 10.59
C ALA A 10 20.40 4.11 10.90
N VAL A 11 19.11 4.45 11.09
CA VAL A 11 18.05 3.48 11.37
C VAL A 11 17.87 2.49 10.21
N THR A 12 17.79 2.99 8.98
CA THR A 12 17.54 2.14 7.79
C THR A 12 18.69 1.19 7.54
N TYR A 13 19.93 1.66 7.67
CA TYR A 13 21.11 0.82 7.48
C TYR A 13 21.25 -0.20 8.61
N ALA A 14 20.99 0.19 9.86
CA ALA A 14 21.02 -0.74 10.99
C ALA A 14 19.98 -1.85 10.83
N THR A 15 18.72 -1.54 10.53
CA THR A 15 17.68 -2.58 10.35
C THR A 15 17.94 -3.46 9.13
N LYS A 16 18.39 -2.90 8.00
CA LYS A 16 18.76 -3.70 6.82
C LYS A 16 19.97 -4.59 7.09
N ALA A 17 21.00 -4.08 7.75
CA ALA A 17 22.19 -4.86 8.09
C ALA A 17 21.83 -6.00 9.06
N VAL A 18 21.04 -5.72 10.10
CA VAL A 18 20.58 -6.72 11.07
C VAL A 18 19.74 -7.80 10.40
N THR A 19 18.77 -7.44 9.56
CA THR A 19 17.95 -8.42 8.83
C THR A 19 18.80 -9.26 7.86
N LEU A 20 19.74 -8.67 7.13
CA LEU A 20 20.63 -9.43 6.23
C LEU A 20 21.64 -10.31 6.98
N LEU A 21 22.08 -9.91 8.17
CA LEU A 21 23.05 -10.67 8.98
C LEU A 21 22.40 -11.83 9.72
N PHE A 22 21.19 -11.64 10.24
CA PHE A 22 20.47 -12.67 11.01
C PHE A 22 19.75 -13.68 10.11
N VAL A 23 19.31 -13.27 8.91
CA VAL A 23 18.62 -14.11 7.92
C VAL A 23 19.60 -14.66 6.87
N LYS A 24 20.78 -15.11 7.28
CA LYS A 24 21.72 -15.85 6.39
C LYS A 24 21.48 -17.35 6.35
N LYS A 25 20.64 -17.89 7.24
CA LYS A 25 20.35 -19.33 7.27
C LYS A 25 19.26 -19.65 6.24
N ASP A 26 19.58 -20.55 5.31
CA ASP A 26 18.59 -21.14 4.42
C ASP A 26 17.42 -21.69 5.24
N ILE A 27 16.25 -21.11 5.04
CA ILE A 27 15.03 -21.50 5.71
C ILE A 27 14.62 -22.86 5.14
N LYS A 28 15.08 -23.95 5.77
CA LYS A 28 14.78 -25.34 5.33
C LYS A 28 13.30 -25.72 5.51
N SER A 29 12.55 -25.01 6.36
CA SER A 29 11.13 -25.27 6.60
C SER A 29 10.24 -24.59 5.55
N LYS A 30 9.48 -25.40 4.80
CA LYS A 30 8.52 -24.94 3.78
C LYS A 30 7.46 -23.98 4.35
N TYR A 31 7.04 -24.17 5.61
CA TYR A 31 6.04 -23.31 6.27
C TYR A 31 6.53 -21.88 6.49
N ILE A 32 7.75 -21.72 7.01
CA ILE A 32 8.32 -20.39 7.32
C ILE A 32 8.63 -19.65 6.02
N ARG A 33 9.11 -20.35 4.98
CA ARG A 33 9.37 -19.75 3.67
C ARG A 33 8.10 -19.25 2.99
N SER A 34 7.02 -20.04 3.02
CA SER A 34 5.73 -19.61 2.49
C SER A 34 5.17 -18.42 3.29
N PHE A 35 5.29 -18.44 4.62
CA PHE A 35 4.84 -17.34 5.46
C PHE A 35 5.59 -16.02 5.17
N LEU A 36 6.94 -16.05 5.15
CA LEU A 36 7.76 -14.86 4.86
C LEU A 36 7.55 -14.32 3.44
N TYR A 37 7.19 -15.17 2.47
CA TYR A 37 6.89 -14.72 1.11
C TYR A 37 5.57 -13.93 1.03
N TYR A 38 4.54 -14.37 1.75
CA TYR A 38 3.24 -13.70 1.75
C TYR A 38 3.16 -12.49 2.68
N LEU A 39 3.95 -12.49 3.76
CA LEU A 39 3.96 -11.43 4.77
C LEU A 39 4.13 -10.00 4.20
N PRO A 40 5.12 -9.68 3.35
CA PRO A 40 5.29 -8.33 2.83
C PRO A 40 4.10 -7.85 2.00
N TYR A 41 3.49 -8.74 1.20
CA TYR A 41 2.30 -8.41 0.41
C TYR A 41 1.08 -8.17 1.28
N SER A 42 0.87 -9.02 2.30
CA SER A 42 -0.23 -8.85 3.25
C SER A 42 -0.08 -7.57 4.06
N VAL A 43 1.14 -7.24 4.51
CA VAL A 43 1.41 -5.99 5.25
C VAL A 43 1.18 -4.77 4.35
N LEU A 44 1.63 -4.79 3.09
CA LEU A 44 1.37 -3.71 2.14
C LEU A 44 -0.13 -3.49 1.92
N ALA A 45 -0.91 -4.57 1.78
CA ALA A 45 -2.35 -4.49 1.64
C ALA A 45 -3.02 -3.89 2.89
N VAL A 46 -2.62 -4.32 4.08
CA VAL A 46 -3.13 -3.79 5.36
C VAL A 46 -2.77 -2.31 5.55
N MET A 47 -1.67 -1.82 4.99
CA MET A 47 -1.33 -0.40 5.05
C MET A 47 -2.20 0.47 4.13
N VAL A 48 -2.64 -0.06 2.99
CA VAL A 48 -3.36 0.72 1.96
C VAL A 48 -4.87 0.60 2.09
N PHE A 49 -5.37 -0.61 2.36
CA PHE A 49 -6.80 -0.94 2.37
C PHE A 49 -7.64 -0.13 3.38
N PRO A 50 -7.21 0.12 4.63
CA PRO A 50 -7.97 0.99 5.52
C PRO A 50 -7.91 2.44 5.07
N THR A 51 -6.73 2.93 4.68
CA THR A 51 -6.52 4.32 4.26
C THR A 51 -7.41 4.69 3.07
N ILE A 52 -7.53 3.83 2.06
CA ILE A 52 -8.34 4.14 0.88
C ILE A 52 -9.85 4.23 1.16
N LEU A 53 -10.34 3.60 2.23
CA LEU A 53 -11.75 3.67 2.64
C LEU A 53 -12.03 4.82 3.61
N PHE A 54 -11.08 5.18 4.47
CA PHE A 54 -11.24 6.20 5.52
C PHE A 54 -10.65 7.57 5.17
N CYS A 55 -9.94 7.72 4.04
CA CYS A 55 -9.42 9.01 3.60
C CYS A 55 -10.50 10.01 3.17
N THR A 56 -11.73 9.54 2.95
CA THR A 56 -12.83 10.31 2.35
C THR A 56 -13.96 10.47 3.36
N SER A 57 -14.70 11.58 3.32
CA SER A 57 -15.77 11.86 4.30
C SER A 57 -16.92 10.84 4.26
N SER A 58 -17.07 10.13 3.14
CA SER A 58 -18.05 9.06 2.97
C SER A 58 -17.39 7.75 2.54
N ILE A 59 -17.65 6.70 3.32
CA ILE A 59 -17.22 5.31 3.06
C ILE A 59 -17.67 4.84 1.66
N TRP A 60 -18.81 5.33 1.18
CA TRP A 60 -19.34 4.99 -0.15
C TRP A 60 -18.47 5.50 -1.29
N SER A 61 -17.85 6.67 -1.13
CA SER A 61 -16.96 7.25 -2.14
C SER A 61 -15.63 6.48 -2.20
N GLY A 62 -15.07 6.12 -1.03
CA GLY A 62 -13.89 5.24 -0.96
C GLY A 62 -14.14 3.85 -1.56
N LEU A 63 -15.33 3.27 -1.33
CA LEU A 63 -15.70 1.97 -1.91
C LEU A 63 -15.87 2.05 -3.44
N ALA A 64 -16.43 3.14 -3.96
CA ALA A 64 -16.53 3.35 -5.40
C ALA A 64 -15.14 3.51 -6.05
N GLY A 65 -14.26 4.29 -5.43
CA GLY A 65 -12.88 4.47 -5.90
C GLY A 65 -12.06 3.18 -5.89
N THR A 66 -12.17 2.38 -4.83
CA THR A 66 -11.51 1.05 -4.74
C THR A 66 -12.03 0.07 -5.79
N ALA A 67 -13.34 0.04 -6.04
CA ALA A 67 -13.93 -0.84 -7.07
C ALA A 67 -13.39 -0.49 -8.47
N VAL A 68 -13.35 0.80 -8.81
CA VAL A 68 -12.80 1.28 -10.09
C VAL A 68 -11.30 1.00 -10.19
N ALA A 69 -10.55 1.25 -9.12
CA ALA A 69 -9.12 0.96 -9.07
C ALA A 69 -8.82 -0.53 -9.28
N LEU A 70 -9.59 -1.43 -8.64
CA LEU A 70 -9.47 -2.88 -8.80
C LEU A 70 -9.79 -3.33 -10.22
N LEU A 71 -10.87 -2.80 -10.80
CA LEU A 71 -11.26 -3.08 -12.18
C LEU A 71 -10.14 -2.69 -13.16
N LEU A 72 -9.61 -1.47 -13.08
CA LEU A 72 -8.54 -1.04 -13.98
C LEU A 72 -7.21 -1.75 -13.70
N ALA A 73 -6.89 -2.05 -12.45
CA ALA A 73 -5.69 -2.82 -12.09
C ALA A 73 -5.73 -4.24 -12.64
N TYR A 74 -6.91 -4.87 -12.68
CA TYR A 74 -7.10 -6.19 -13.28
C TYR A 74 -6.72 -6.21 -14.77
N PHE A 75 -6.98 -5.11 -15.49
CA PHE A 75 -6.59 -4.95 -16.90
C PHE A 75 -5.09 -4.67 -17.12
N ARG A 76 -4.22 -4.89 -16.11
CA ARG A 76 -2.75 -4.70 -16.18
C ARG A 76 -2.34 -3.29 -16.65
N LYS A 77 -3.21 -2.29 -16.47
CA LYS A 77 -2.90 -0.89 -16.81
C LYS A 77 -1.83 -0.35 -15.86
N GLY A 78 -1.05 0.63 -16.34
CA GLY A 78 0.02 1.24 -15.54
C GLY A 78 -0.49 1.86 -14.24
N LEU A 79 0.41 2.05 -13.28
CA LEU A 79 0.05 2.62 -11.97
C LEU A 79 -0.59 4.02 -12.10
N LEU A 80 -0.04 4.85 -12.98
CA LEU A 80 -0.48 6.22 -13.24
C LEU A 80 -1.96 6.31 -13.69
N PRO A 81 -2.41 5.61 -14.76
CA PRO A 81 -3.81 5.68 -15.18
C PRO A 81 -4.79 5.10 -14.16
N VAL A 82 -4.39 4.06 -13.41
CA VAL A 82 -5.22 3.48 -12.34
C VAL A 82 -5.43 4.51 -11.23
N SER A 83 -4.36 5.17 -10.77
CA SER A 83 -4.45 6.21 -9.74
C SER A 83 -5.28 7.42 -10.20
N LEU A 84 -5.06 7.91 -11.42
CA LEU A 84 -5.82 9.04 -11.97
C LEU A 84 -7.32 8.73 -12.07
N ALA A 85 -7.67 7.55 -12.58
CA ALA A 85 -9.07 7.12 -12.69
C ALA A 85 -9.72 6.98 -11.30
N ALA A 86 -9.02 6.36 -10.34
CA ALA A 86 -9.52 6.21 -8.98
C ALA A 86 -9.80 7.57 -8.32
N ILE A 87 -8.85 8.50 -8.39
CA ILE A 87 -8.99 9.86 -7.83
C ILE A 87 -10.15 10.59 -8.52
N ALA A 88 -10.24 10.53 -9.85
CA ALA A 88 -11.32 11.16 -10.60
C ALA A 88 -12.69 10.61 -10.19
N THR A 89 -12.81 9.30 -9.96
CA THR A 89 -14.07 8.69 -9.51
C THR A 89 -14.44 9.05 -8.08
N VAL A 90 -13.48 9.06 -7.13
CA VAL A 90 -13.73 9.50 -5.75
C VAL A 90 -14.16 10.97 -5.74
N PHE A 91 -13.49 11.81 -6.53
CA PHE A 91 -13.82 13.22 -6.65
C PHE A 91 -15.23 13.45 -7.24
N ALA A 92 -15.59 12.72 -8.31
CA ALA A 92 -16.92 12.82 -8.91
C ALA A 92 -18.04 12.36 -7.97
N VAL A 93 -17.81 11.25 -7.23
CA VAL A 93 -18.79 10.71 -6.27
C VAL A 93 -18.94 11.63 -5.07
N GLU A 94 -17.84 12.14 -4.52
CA GLU A 94 -17.89 13.08 -3.39
C GLU A 94 -18.57 14.41 -3.80
N LEU A 95 -18.27 14.94 -4.99
CA LEU A 95 -18.94 16.13 -5.51
C LEU A 95 -20.45 15.91 -5.70
N CYS A 96 -20.85 14.75 -6.23
CA CYS A 96 -22.27 14.43 -6.42
C CYS A 96 -23.00 14.25 -5.08
N MET A 97 -22.31 13.76 -4.05
CA MET A 97 -22.87 13.55 -2.70
C MET A 97 -22.93 14.84 -1.89
N TYR A 98 -22.04 15.81 -2.16
CA TYR A 98 -22.04 17.13 -1.52
C TYR A 98 -23.05 18.11 -2.16
N LEU A 99 -23.41 17.87 -3.43
CA LEU A 99 -24.37 18.69 -4.19
C LEU A 99 -25.85 18.29 -3.93
N LEU A 100 -26.08 17.08 -3.38
CA LEU A 100 -27.40 16.56 -3.01
C LEU A 100 -27.68 16.85 -1.52
#